data_AF-A0A5N8YT81-F1
#
_entry.id   AF-A0A5N8YT81-F1
#
_cell.length_a   1.000
_cell.length_b   1.000
_cell.length_c   1.000
_cell.angle_alpha   90.00
_cell.angle_beta   90.00
_cell.angle_gamma   90.00
#
_symmetry.space_group_name_H-M   'P 1'
#
loop_
_entity.id
_entity.type
_entity.pdbx_description
1 polymer ?
#
loop_
_entity_poly.entity_id
_entity_poly.type
_entity_poly.pdbx_seq_one_letter_code
_entity_poly.pdbx_strand_id
1 'polypeptide(L)' 'MPKHFVVIRVDIGSELGQHIRNKYQAKSVPTFLVLDHAGKIALRHNGKVPELREILSLDF' A
#
# COMPACT_ATOMS: atom_id res chain seq x y z
N MET A 1 -6.36 -9.50 19.46
CA MET A 1 -6.85 -8.11 19.43
C MET A 1 -7.18 -7.73 17.99
N PRO A 2 -8.17 -6.86 17.73
CA PRO A 2 -8.47 -6.39 16.38
C PRO A 2 -7.27 -5.64 15.78
N LYS A 3 -6.91 -5.95 14.53
CA LYS A 3 -5.90 -5.18 13.77
C LYS A 3 -6.57 -3.93 13.21
N HIS A 4 -5.97 -2.76 13.43
CA HIS A 4 -6.44 -1.49 12.91
C HIS A 4 -5.50 -1.00 11.80
N PHE A 5 -6.07 -0.54 10.69
CA PHE A 5 -5.31 -0.04 9.54
C PHE A 5 -5.65 1.42 9.28
N VAL A 6 -4.63 2.22 8.97
CA VAL A 6 -4.82 3.55 8.40
C VAL A 6 -4.83 3.42 6.88
N VAL A 7 -5.94 3.79 6.26
CA VAL A 7 -6.11 3.68 4.81
C VAL A 7 -5.90 5.05 4.18
N ILE A 8 -4.90 5.15 3.31
CA ILE A 8 -4.58 6.37 2.56
C ILE A 8 -4.76 6.08 1.08
N ARG A 9 -5.62 6.85 0.41
CA ARG A 9 -5.74 6.83 -1.05
C ARG A 9 -4.96 8.01 -1.61
N VAL A 10 -4.12 7.75 -2.60
CA VAL A 10 -3.25 8.76 -3.21
C VAL A 10 -3.61 8.88 -4.68
N ASP A 11 -3.81 10.12 -5.15
CA ASP A 11 -3.85 10.43 -6.58
C ASP A 11 -2.42 10.50 -7.12
N ILE A 12 -2.09 9.63 -8.07
CA ILE A 12 -0.74 9.49 -8.63
C ILE A 12 -0.34 10.69 -9.51
N GLY A 13 -1.31 11.48 -9.97
CA GLY A 13 -1.06 12.70 -10.76
C GLY A 13 -0.59 13.88 -9.92
N SER A 14 -0.96 13.92 -8.63
CA SER A 14 -0.55 14.97 -7.69
C SER A 14 0.96 14.96 -7.43
N GLU A 15 1.54 16.08 -6.95
CA GLU A 15 2.95 16.17 -6.57
C GLU A 15 3.32 15.10 -5.52
N LEU A 16 2.51 14.97 -4.46
CA LEU A 16 2.68 13.94 -3.44
C LEU A 16 2.57 12.54 -4.05
N GLY A 17 1.62 12.33 -4.96
CA GLY A 17 1.44 11.06 -5.67
C GLY A 17 2.64 10.66 -6.50
N GLN A 18 3.23 11.61 -7.22
CA GLN A 18 4.46 11.41 -8.00
C GLN A 18 5.64 11.08 -7.08
N HIS A 19 5.78 11.78 -5.94
CA HIS A 19 6.78 11.46 -4.93
C HIS A 19 6.63 10.03 -4.39
N ILE A 20 5.41 9.65 -3.98
CA ILE A 20 5.09 8.31 -3.46
C ILE A 20 5.33 7.23 -4.54
N ARG A 21 4.91 7.49 -5.78
CA ARG A 21 5.14 6.62 -6.93
C ARG A 21 6.63 6.34 -7.12
N ASN A 22 7.47 7.36 -7.05
CA ASN A 22 8.91 7.22 -7.22
C ASN A 22 9.55 6.50 -6.03
N LYS A 23 9.21 6.89 -4.80
CA LYS A 23 9.70 6.27 -3.55
C LYS A 23 9.47 4.76 -3.51
N TYR A 24 8.27 4.31 -3.88
CA TYR A 24 7.90 2.90 -3.85
C TYR A 24 7.96 2.21 -5.21
N GLN A 25 8.40 2.88 -6.27
CA GLN A 25 8.40 2.35 -7.65
C GLN A 25 7.02 1.81 -8.09
N ALA A 26 5.93 2.49 -7.69
CA ALA A 26 4.55 2.11 -7.98
C ALA A 26 4.11 2.62 -9.37
N LYS A 27 4.67 2.03 -10.44
CA LYS A 27 4.48 2.52 -11.81
C LYS A 27 3.16 2.08 -12.47
N SER A 28 2.53 1.02 -11.95
CA SER A 28 1.24 0.50 -12.41
C SER A 28 0.07 1.12 -11.63
N VAL A 29 -1.10 1.24 -12.25
CA VAL A 29 -2.32 1.68 -11.55
C VAL A 29 -3.45 0.66 -11.73
N PRO A 30 -4.21 0.32 -10.68
CA PRO A 30 -3.94 0.65 -9.27
C PRO A 30 -2.70 -0.11 -8.73
N THR A 31 -2.01 0.47 -7.75
CA THR A 31 -1.02 -0.26 -6.92
C THR A 31 -1.47 -0.17 -5.47
N PHE A 32 -1.59 -1.32 -4.80
CA PHE A 32 -1.87 -1.44 -3.38
C PHE A 32 -0.58 -1.78 -2.65
N LEU A 33 -0.26 -0.99 -1.62
CA LEU A 33 0.86 -1.22 -0.72
C LEU A 33 0.32 -1.33 0.70
N VAL A 34 0.73 -2.37 1.42
CA VAL A 34 0.59 -2.44 2.87
C VAL A 34 1.96 -2.19 3.45
N LEU A 35 2.06 -1.20 4.34
CA LEU A 35 3.28 -0.85 5.05
C LEU A 35 3.16 -1.29 6.51
N ASP A 36 4.24 -1.80 7.08
CA ASP A 36 4.35 -2.03 8.52
C ASP A 36 4.58 -0.71 9.28
N HIS A 37 4.66 -0.79 10.61
CA HIS A 37 4.90 0.36 11.49
C HIS A 37 6.26 1.04 11.28
N ALA A 38 7.23 0.36 10.68
CA ALA A 38 8.53 0.92 10.31
C ALA A 38 8.53 1.55 8.90
N GLY A 39 7.40 1.48 8.19
CA GLY A 39 7.25 2.00 6.83
C GLY A 39 7.84 1.08 5.75
N LYS A 40 8.15 -0.18 6.08
CA LYS A 40 8.59 -1.19 5.11
C LYS A 40 7.38 -1.82 4.43
N ILE A 41 7.53 -2.17 3.15
CA ILE A 41 6.46 -2.82 2.39
C ILE A 41 6.29 -4.26 2.88
N ALA A 42 5.15 -4.54 3.52
CA ALA A 42 4.73 -5.88 3.93
C ALA A 42 3.99 -6.61 2.79
N LEU A 43 3.25 -5.87 1.95
CA LEU A 43 2.54 -6.44 0.80
C LEU A 43 2.49 -5.45 -0.38
N ARG A 44 2.59 -5.97 -1.60
CA ARG A 44 2.38 -5.22 -2.84
C ARG A 44 1.48 -5.99 -3.80
N HIS A 45 0.44 -5.34 -4.29
CA HIS A 45 -0.39 -5.82 -5.39
C HIS A 45 -0.48 -4.76 -6.48
N ASN A 46 -0.22 -5.17 -7.72
CA ASN A 46 -0.33 -4.31 -8.90
C ASN A 46 -1.54 -4.74 -9.72
N GLY A 47 -2.37 -3.79 -10.15
CA GLY A 47 -3.54 -4.04 -11.00
C GLY A 47 -4.75 -4.65 -10.30
N LYS A 48 -4.65 -5.01 -9.02
CA LYS A 48 -5.74 -5.61 -8.23
C LYS A 48 -5.72 -5.16 -6.78
N VAL A 49 -6.90 -5.21 -6.15
CA VAL A 49 -7.06 -5.03 -4.71
C VAL A 49 -6.72 -6.36 -4.02
N PRO A 50 -5.88 -6.37 -2.98
CA PRO A 50 -5.61 -7.59 -2.22
C PRO A 50 -6.85 -8.04 -1.43
N GLU A 51 -6.94 -9.33 -1.16
CA GLU A 51 -8.00 -9.89 -0.33
C GLU A 51 -7.81 -9.50 1.13
N LEU A 52 -8.89 -9.22 1.86
CA LEU A 52 -8.79 -8.84 3.28
C LEU A 52 -8.08 -9.91 4.11
N ARG A 53 -8.33 -11.20 3.84
CA ARG A 53 -7.67 -12.32 4.54
C ARG A 53 -6.15 -12.29 4.39
N GLU A 54 -5.65 -11.85 3.24
CA GLU A 54 -4.23 -11.76 2.96
C GLU A 54 -3.60 -10.66 3.83
N ILE A 55 -4.23 -9.49 3.89
CA ILE A 55 -3.79 -8.38 4.76
C ILE A 55 -3.78 -8.81 6.23
N LEU A 56 -4.83 -9.49 6.69
CA LEU A 56 -4.95 -9.91 8.09
C LEU A 56 -3.91 -10.98 8.49
N SER A 57 -3.45 -11.79 7.53
CA SER A 57 -2.42 -12.81 7.76
C SER A 57 -0.99 -12.26 7.88
N LEU A 58 -0.75 -10.99 7.54
CA LEU A 58 0.57 -10.39 7.64
C LEU A 58 0.97 -10.20 9.11
N ASP A 59 2.20 -10.58 9.47
CA ASP A 59 2.70 -10.53 10.84
C ASP A 59 3.66 -9.33 10.99
N PHE A 60 3.16 -8.25 11.60
CA PHE A 60 3.87 -7.01 11.86
C PHE A 60 3.21 -6.22 12.99
#